data_AF-A0A660RE42-F1
#
_entry.id   AF-A0A660RE42-F1
#
_cell.length_a   1.000
_cell.length_b   1.000
_cell.length_c   1.000
_cell.angle_alpha   90.00
_cell.angle_beta   90.00
_cell.angle_gamma   90.00
#
_symmetry.space_group_name_H-M   'P 1'
#
loop_
_entity.id
_entity.type
_entity.pdbx_description
1 polymer ?
#
loop_
_entity_poly.entity_id
_entity_poly.type
_entity_poly.pdbx_seq_one_letter_code
_entity_poly.pdbx_strand_id
1 'polypeptide(L)'
;MIDIHTHILPGVDDGAETVEEALSMLSILKNIGFDTVFLTPHLNHPDVKTDVENIKKTFEAVKDELEKVGVNVFLGSECYLTPGYTHPLIPLGHTDLVLVEFPTIGFPHYLENAIFDLQLSGYKVVLAHVERYEWLIKDKDLIWKLRDRNVLFQVNVKPLATRNENALWYYKNDLIDFLGTDIHSADEIDLLKIDLREFRKIFERSWELI
;
A
#
# COMPACT_ATOMS: atom_id res chain seq x y z
N MET A 1 -5.46 13.42 5.66
CA MET A 1 -4.71 12.17 5.95
C MET A 1 -4.17 11.61 4.65
N ILE A 2 -3.11 10.81 4.74
CA ILE A 2 -2.48 10.15 3.59
C ILE A 2 -2.83 8.66 3.57
N ASP A 3 -3.19 8.14 2.39
CA ASP A 3 -3.37 6.72 2.13
C ASP A 3 -2.38 6.27 1.07
N ILE A 4 -1.46 5.37 1.40
CA ILE A 4 -0.41 4.95 0.46
C ILE A 4 -0.73 3.68 -0.33
N HIS A 5 -1.87 3.03 -0.07
CA HIS A 5 -2.17 1.72 -0.64
C HIS A 5 -3.66 1.64 -1.00
N THR A 6 -3.98 1.75 -2.30
CA THR A 6 -5.35 1.65 -2.84
C THR A 6 -5.38 1.09 -4.27
N HIS A 7 -6.47 0.41 -4.61
CA HIS A 7 -6.74 -0.11 -5.95
C HIS A 7 -7.88 0.69 -6.60
N ILE A 8 -7.62 1.97 -6.87
CA ILE A 8 -8.61 2.93 -7.39
C ILE A 8 -8.37 3.26 -8.87
N LEU A 9 -7.17 3.01 -9.41
CA LEU A 9 -6.88 3.36 -10.79
C LEU A 9 -7.80 2.53 -11.73
N PRO A 10 -8.65 3.16 -12.55
CA PRO A 10 -9.76 2.45 -13.17
C PRO A 10 -9.30 1.53 -14.30
N GLY A 11 -9.77 0.29 -14.27
CA GLY A 11 -9.63 -0.69 -15.35
C GLY A 11 -8.21 -1.20 -15.58
N VAL A 12 -7.32 -1.12 -14.57
CA VAL A 12 -5.94 -1.63 -14.67
C VAL A 12 -5.68 -2.90 -13.88
N ASP A 13 -6.42 -3.13 -12.79
CA ASP A 13 -6.29 -4.27 -11.89
C ASP A 13 -7.69 -4.73 -11.42
N ASP A 14 -7.78 -5.36 -10.26
CA ASP A 14 -9.00 -5.87 -9.64
C ASP A 14 -9.71 -4.88 -8.71
N GLY A 15 -9.30 -3.60 -8.76
CA GLY A 15 -9.97 -2.49 -8.10
C GLY A 15 -11.14 -1.91 -8.89
N ALA A 16 -11.21 -0.58 -8.95
CA ALA A 16 -12.23 0.13 -9.74
C ALA A 16 -12.21 -0.28 -11.22
N GLU A 17 -13.36 -0.59 -11.82
CA GLU A 17 -13.46 -0.90 -13.25
C GLU A 17 -13.63 0.38 -14.10
N THR A 18 -14.23 1.41 -13.52
CA THR A 18 -14.61 2.65 -14.23
C THR A 18 -14.15 3.92 -13.52
N VAL A 19 -14.06 5.03 -14.26
CA VAL A 19 -13.73 6.35 -13.69
C VAL A 19 -14.79 6.77 -12.68
N GLU A 20 -16.06 6.47 -12.94
CA GLU A 20 -17.18 6.75 -12.03
C GLU A 20 -17.03 6.03 -10.69
N GLU A 21 -16.62 4.76 -10.71
CA GLU A 21 -16.32 3.99 -9.49
C GLU A 21 -15.11 4.58 -8.75
N ALA A 22 -14.03 4.90 -9.47
CA ALA A 22 -12.85 5.54 -8.88
C ALA A 22 -13.19 6.87 -8.20
N LEU A 23 -14.00 7.72 -8.84
CA LEU A 23 -14.51 8.98 -8.28
C LEU A 23 -15.37 8.75 -7.04
N SER A 24 -16.22 7.71 -7.05
CA SER A 24 -17.02 7.31 -5.89
C SER A 24 -16.13 6.91 -4.72
N MET A 25 -15.14 6.05 -4.95
CA MET A 25 -14.19 5.59 -3.92
C MET A 25 -13.40 6.75 -3.31
N LEU A 26 -12.84 7.64 -4.14
CA LEU A 26 -12.13 8.84 -3.67
C LEU A 26 -13.04 9.77 -2.89
N SER A 27 -14.30 9.91 -3.29
CA SER A 27 -15.27 10.74 -2.56
C SER A 27 -15.53 10.22 -1.15
N ILE A 28 -15.61 8.89 -0.99
CA ILE A 28 -15.77 8.28 0.33
C ILE A 28 -14.49 8.44 1.16
N LEU A 29 -13.30 8.21 0.60
CA LEU A 29 -12.03 8.45 1.28
C LEU A 29 -11.89 9.91 1.74
N LYS A 30 -12.29 10.87 0.90
CA LYS A 30 -12.32 12.29 1.26
C LYS A 30 -13.22 12.55 2.46
N ASN A 31 -14.40 11.95 2.49
CA ASN A 31 -15.34 12.09 3.60
C ASN A 31 -14.82 11.49 4.91
N ILE A 32 -13.98 10.46 4.84
CA ILE A 32 -13.27 9.90 6.00
C ILE A 32 -12.13 10.84 6.48
N GLY A 33 -11.62 11.68 5.58
CA GLY A 33 -10.60 12.70 5.86
C GLY A 33 -9.25 12.42 5.21
N PHE A 34 -9.20 11.54 4.21
CA PHE A 34 -8.03 11.42 3.33
C PHE A 34 -8.03 12.56 2.32
N ASP A 35 -6.92 13.28 2.26
CA ASP A 35 -6.70 14.40 1.33
C ASP A 35 -5.64 14.08 0.28
N THR A 36 -4.90 12.99 0.49
CA THR A 36 -3.84 12.50 -0.39
C THR A 36 -3.93 10.98 -0.48
N VAL A 37 -3.99 10.43 -1.69
CA VAL A 37 -4.16 9.01 -1.95
C VAL A 37 -3.18 8.54 -3.02
N PHE A 38 -2.49 7.43 -2.77
CA PHE A 38 -1.65 6.77 -3.76
C PHE A 38 -2.43 5.63 -4.41
N LEU A 39 -2.47 5.62 -5.73
CA LEU A 39 -3.03 4.55 -6.52
C LEU A 39 -1.92 3.54 -6.76
N THR A 40 -2.03 2.37 -6.14
CA THR A 40 -0.97 1.35 -6.11
C THR A 40 -1.46 0.05 -6.73
N PRO A 41 -1.84 0.06 -8.02
CA PRO A 41 -2.33 -1.14 -8.65
C PRO A 41 -1.28 -2.25 -8.59
N HIS A 42 -1.76 -3.49 -8.62
CA HIS A 42 -0.89 -4.65 -8.56
C HIS A 42 0.15 -4.66 -9.70
N LEU A 43 1.36 -5.09 -9.41
CA LEU A 43 2.35 -5.53 -10.39
C LEU A 43 2.78 -6.95 -10.08
N ASN A 44 2.87 -7.79 -11.12
CA ASN A 44 3.36 -9.17 -11.02
C ASN A 44 2.55 -10.07 -10.06
N HIS A 45 1.33 -9.67 -9.71
CA HIS A 45 0.45 -10.47 -8.87
C HIS A 45 0.05 -11.76 -9.61
N PRO A 46 0.01 -12.92 -8.93
CA PRO A 46 -0.26 -14.22 -9.57
C PRO A 46 -1.63 -14.28 -10.28
N ASP A 47 -2.63 -13.58 -9.73
CA ASP A 47 -4.01 -13.66 -10.21
C ASP A 47 -4.45 -12.43 -11.04
N VAL A 48 -3.67 -11.34 -11.02
CA VAL A 48 -4.03 -10.07 -11.65
C VAL A 48 -2.98 -9.69 -12.69
N LYS A 49 -3.43 -9.57 -13.95
CA LYS A 49 -2.54 -9.22 -15.07
C LYS A 49 -2.53 -7.72 -15.27
N THR A 50 -1.39 -7.11 -15.03
CA THR A 50 -1.20 -5.68 -15.21
C THR A 50 -0.04 -5.39 -16.16
N ASP A 51 -0.06 -4.18 -16.73
CA ASP A 51 0.98 -3.68 -17.63
C ASP A 51 1.40 -2.27 -17.18
N VAL A 52 2.71 -2.07 -16.98
CA VAL A 52 3.27 -0.82 -16.44
C VAL A 52 3.00 0.37 -17.37
N GLU A 53 3.04 0.16 -18.69
CA GLU A 53 2.79 1.23 -19.65
C GLU A 53 1.31 1.62 -19.65
N ASN A 54 0.41 0.63 -19.59
CA ASN A 54 -1.03 0.87 -19.44
C ASN A 54 -1.35 1.61 -18.14
N ILE A 55 -0.80 1.17 -17.00
CA ILE A 55 -0.98 1.83 -15.69
C ILE A 55 -0.60 3.31 -15.79
N LYS A 56 0.59 3.62 -16.31
CA LYS A 56 1.05 5.02 -16.43
C LYS A 56 0.16 5.83 -17.37
N LYS A 57 -0.20 5.28 -18.53
CA LYS A 57 -1.09 5.97 -19.49
C LYS A 57 -2.46 6.24 -18.91
N THR A 58 -3.06 5.26 -18.22
CA THR A 58 -4.36 5.42 -17.58
C THR A 58 -4.28 6.50 -16.51
N PHE A 59 -3.26 6.45 -15.63
CA PHE A 59 -3.07 7.47 -14.59
C PHE A 59 -3.00 8.88 -15.17
N GLU A 60 -2.12 9.11 -16.17
CA GLU A 60 -1.99 10.42 -16.82
C GLU A 60 -3.31 10.87 -17.49
N ALA A 61 -4.11 9.94 -18.01
CA ALA A 61 -5.37 10.26 -18.67
C ALA A 61 -6.49 10.65 -17.69
N VAL A 62 -6.51 10.10 -16.47
CA VAL A 62 -7.61 10.29 -15.52
C VAL A 62 -7.26 11.17 -14.32
N LYS A 63 -5.98 11.44 -14.06
CA LYS A 63 -5.52 12.17 -12.87
C LYS A 63 -6.30 13.46 -12.62
N ASP A 64 -6.36 14.35 -13.61
CA ASP A 64 -7.03 15.64 -13.48
C ASP A 64 -8.54 15.50 -13.19
N GLU A 65 -9.18 14.43 -13.68
CA GLU A 65 -10.58 14.14 -13.37
C GLU A 65 -10.73 13.66 -11.93
N LEU A 66 -9.87 12.73 -11.49
CA LEU A 66 -9.89 12.20 -10.13
C LEU A 66 -9.66 13.30 -9.08
N GLU A 67 -8.74 14.23 -9.34
CA GLU A 67 -8.42 15.31 -8.40
C GLU A 67 -9.55 16.35 -8.25
N LYS A 68 -10.56 16.37 -9.14
CA LYS A 68 -11.77 17.22 -8.99
C LYS A 68 -12.59 16.86 -7.75
N VAL A 69 -12.46 15.63 -7.25
CA VAL A 69 -13.04 15.24 -5.96
C VAL A 69 -12.45 16.08 -4.82
N GLY A 70 -11.27 16.67 -5.02
CA GLY A 70 -10.53 17.46 -4.03
C GLY A 70 -9.68 16.59 -3.11
N VAL A 71 -9.07 15.55 -3.69
CA VAL A 71 -8.05 14.67 -3.12
C VAL A 71 -6.86 14.72 -4.07
N ASN A 72 -5.64 14.87 -3.56
CA ASN A 72 -4.43 14.78 -4.38
C ASN A 72 -4.15 13.29 -4.67
N VAL A 73 -3.92 12.93 -5.93
CA VAL A 73 -3.66 11.53 -6.29
C VAL A 73 -2.24 11.37 -6.86
N PHE A 74 -1.55 10.36 -6.36
CA PHE A 74 -0.21 9.99 -6.80
C PHE A 74 -0.20 8.56 -7.31
N LEU A 75 0.65 8.28 -8.29
CA LEU A 75 0.83 6.93 -8.79
C LEU A 75 1.87 6.19 -7.96
N GLY A 76 1.65 4.91 -7.72
CA GLY A 76 2.62 3.93 -7.23
C GLY A 76 2.30 2.55 -7.79
N SER A 77 2.77 1.51 -7.13
CA SER A 77 2.35 0.12 -7.40
C SER A 77 2.55 -0.73 -6.16
N GLU A 78 1.66 -1.68 -5.94
CA GLU A 78 1.93 -2.82 -5.06
C GLU A 78 2.58 -3.94 -5.88
N CYS A 79 3.88 -4.17 -5.67
CA CYS A 79 4.61 -5.16 -6.44
C CYS A 79 4.72 -6.50 -5.70
N TYR A 80 4.09 -7.54 -6.23
CA TYR A 80 4.28 -8.90 -5.76
C TYR A 80 5.66 -9.41 -6.18
N LEU A 81 6.55 -9.63 -5.22
CA LEU A 81 7.92 -10.06 -5.52
C LEU A 81 8.00 -11.57 -5.72
N THR A 82 8.65 -11.97 -6.81
CA THR A 82 8.99 -13.37 -7.10
C THR A 82 10.51 -13.52 -7.26
N PRO A 83 11.06 -14.74 -7.13
CA PRO A 83 12.49 -14.97 -7.34
C PRO A 83 12.96 -14.44 -8.70
N GLY A 84 13.95 -13.55 -8.69
CA GLY A 84 14.53 -12.99 -9.91
C GLY A 84 13.65 -11.95 -10.62
N TYR A 85 12.70 -11.32 -9.94
CA TYR A 85 11.93 -10.22 -10.50
C TYR A 85 12.85 -9.03 -10.85
N THR A 86 12.90 -8.65 -12.13
CA THR A 86 13.72 -7.54 -12.65
C THR A 86 12.91 -6.52 -13.46
N HIS A 87 11.58 -6.58 -13.41
CA HIS A 87 10.75 -5.70 -14.22
C HIS A 87 10.65 -4.29 -13.60
N PRO A 88 10.25 -3.28 -14.38
CA PRO A 88 10.13 -1.90 -13.88
C PRO A 88 9.12 -1.81 -12.72
N LEU A 89 9.56 -1.16 -11.64
CA LEU A 89 8.71 -0.79 -10.50
C LEU A 89 8.11 0.61 -10.72
N ILE A 90 7.00 0.90 -10.04
CA ILE A 90 6.45 2.25 -9.93
C ILE A 90 6.54 2.68 -8.46
N PRO A 91 7.54 3.51 -8.08
CA PRO A 91 7.66 4.01 -6.73
C PRO A 91 6.45 4.85 -6.31
N LEU A 92 6.26 5.02 -5.00
CA LEU A 92 5.22 5.88 -4.46
C LEU A 92 5.51 7.35 -4.86
N GLY A 93 4.76 7.85 -5.82
CA GLY A 93 4.83 9.23 -6.31
C GLY A 93 6.19 9.55 -6.93
N HIS A 94 6.88 10.54 -6.35
CA HIS A 94 8.21 10.98 -6.80
C HIS A 94 9.33 10.56 -5.85
N THR A 95 9.11 9.54 -5.03
CA THR A 95 10.04 9.07 -4.00
C THR A 95 10.88 7.86 -4.49
N ASP A 96 11.76 7.39 -3.61
CA ASP A 96 12.48 6.11 -3.73
C ASP A 96 11.77 4.94 -3.02
N LEU A 97 10.54 5.14 -2.53
CA LEU A 97 9.77 4.12 -1.80
C LEU A 97 9.06 3.18 -2.76
N VAL A 98 9.23 1.87 -2.55
CA VAL A 98 8.51 0.82 -3.30
C VAL A 98 7.67 -0.01 -2.36
N LEU A 99 6.38 -0.10 -2.65
CA LEU A 99 5.44 -0.95 -1.92
C LEU A 99 5.53 -2.37 -2.50
N VAL A 100 5.86 -3.34 -1.66
CA VAL A 100 6.09 -4.72 -2.08
C VAL A 100 5.26 -5.70 -1.28
N GLU A 101 4.81 -6.74 -1.96
CA GLU A 101 4.03 -7.85 -1.41
C GLU A 101 4.78 -9.17 -1.61
N PHE A 102 4.53 -10.12 -0.69
CA PHE A 102 5.00 -11.50 -0.76
C PHE A 102 3.84 -12.48 -0.52
N PRO A 103 4.03 -13.80 -0.71
CA PRO A 103 3.06 -14.77 -0.24
C PRO A 103 2.69 -14.56 1.24
N THR A 104 1.39 -14.41 1.52
CA THR A 104 0.87 -14.28 2.89
C THR A 104 1.00 -15.57 3.70
N ILE A 105 0.97 -16.71 3.01
CA ILE A 105 1.10 -18.06 3.56
C ILE A 105 2.41 -18.69 3.07
N GLY A 106 3.15 -19.30 3.99
CA GLY A 106 4.44 -19.92 3.72
C GLY A 106 5.58 -18.90 3.65
N PHE A 107 6.74 -19.25 4.22
CA PHE A 107 7.87 -18.32 4.27
C PHE A 107 8.54 -18.18 2.89
N PRO A 108 8.63 -16.97 2.32
CA PRO A 108 9.34 -16.74 1.08
C PRO A 108 10.86 -16.81 1.31
N HIS A 109 11.48 -17.95 0.99
CA HIS A 109 12.93 -18.16 1.18
C HIS A 109 13.84 -17.17 0.44
N TYR A 110 13.29 -16.39 -0.49
CA TYR A 110 13.98 -15.35 -1.26
C TYR A 110 13.78 -13.93 -0.69
N LEU A 111 13.02 -13.77 0.40
CA LEU A 111 12.69 -12.48 1.02
C LEU A 111 13.90 -11.58 1.20
N GLU A 112 14.93 -12.10 1.89
CA GLU A 112 16.09 -11.30 2.26
C GLU A 112 16.91 -10.84 1.06
N ASN A 113 17.02 -11.68 0.03
CA ASN A 113 17.72 -11.37 -1.21
C ASN A 113 16.92 -10.36 -2.03
N ALA A 114 15.60 -10.56 -2.17
CA ALA A 114 14.74 -9.63 -2.90
C ALA A 114 14.76 -8.22 -2.28
N ILE A 115 14.69 -8.13 -0.95
CA ILE A 115 14.82 -6.85 -0.24
C ILE A 115 16.21 -6.25 -0.45
N PHE A 116 17.27 -7.06 -0.33
CA PHE A 116 18.64 -6.60 -0.54
C PHE A 116 18.86 -6.04 -1.94
N ASP A 117 18.37 -6.71 -2.98
CA ASP A 117 18.54 -6.30 -4.38
C ASP A 117 17.82 -4.98 -4.67
N LEU A 118 16.62 -4.77 -4.09
CA LEU A 118 15.90 -3.50 -4.18
C LEU A 118 16.67 -2.35 -3.50
N GLN A 119 17.19 -2.61 -2.30
CA GLN A 119 17.99 -1.64 -1.54
C GLN A 119 19.29 -1.29 -2.27
N LEU A 120 19.95 -2.29 -2.86
CA LEU A 120 21.15 -2.09 -3.69
C LEU A 120 20.86 -1.23 -4.93
N SER A 121 19.63 -1.34 -5.45
CA SER A 121 19.14 -0.52 -6.58
C SER A 121 18.72 0.90 -6.16
N GLY A 122 18.85 1.25 -4.88
CA GLY A 122 18.56 2.59 -4.35
C GLY A 122 17.13 2.77 -3.84
N TYR A 123 16.32 1.71 -3.78
CA TYR A 123 14.95 1.79 -3.26
C TYR A 123 14.89 1.61 -1.75
N LYS A 124 13.92 2.29 -1.13
CA LYS A 124 13.46 2.01 0.23
C LYS A 124 12.25 1.10 0.17
N VAL A 125 12.33 -0.05 0.82
CA VAL A 125 11.29 -1.07 0.76
C VAL A 125 10.21 -0.78 1.81
N VAL A 126 8.97 -0.67 1.36
CA VAL A 126 7.77 -0.67 2.19
C VAL A 126 7.08 -2.02 2.02
N LEU A 127 7.02 -2.81 3.08
CA LEU A 127 6.34 -4.10 3.05
C LEU A 127 4.83 -3.87 3.27
N ALA A 128 4.01 -4.25 2.29
CA ALA A 128 2.56 -4.11 2.32
C ALA A 128 1.93 -5.00 3.40
N HIS A 129 0.87 -4.49 4.03
CA HIS A 129 -0.04 -5.20 4.95
C HIS A 129 0.63 -6.25 5.85
N VAL A 130 1.65 -5.81 6.59
CA VAL A 130 2.54 -6.69 7.39
C VAL A 130 1.83 -7.54 8.45
N GLU A 131 0.61 -7.17 8.81
CA GLU A 131 -0.28 -7.92 9.69
C GLU A 131 -0.90 -9.18 9.06
N ARG A 132 -0.76 -9.37 7.73
CA ARG A 132 -1.30 -10.53 6.99
C ARG A 132 -0.32 -11.70 6.87
N TYR A 133 0.99 -11.46 6.99
CA TYR A 133 2.01 -12.52 6.80
C TYR A 133 2.05 -13.50 7.97
N GLU A 134 1.60 -14.75 7.76
CA GLU A 134 1.65 -15.81 8.78
C GLU A 134 3.06 -16.03 9.31
N TRP A 135 4.06 -15.90 8.44
CA TRP A 135 5.46 -16.12 8.77
C TRP A 135 6.04 -15.00 9.65
N LEU A 136 5.62 -13.74 9.51
CA LEU A 136 5.97 -12.67 10.48
C LEU A 136 5.21 -12.80 11.79
N ILE A 137 3.97 -13.29 11.75
CA ILE A 137 3.18 -13.52 12.96
C ILE A 137 3.85 -14.60 13.83
N LYS A 138 4.36 -15.67 13.20
CA LYS A 138 5.05 -16.78 13.87
C LYS A 138 6.48 -16.42 14.29
N ASP A 139 7.18 -15.55 13.55
CA ASP A 139 8.55 -15.11 13.85
C ASP A 139 8.65 -13.59 14.01
N LYS A 140 8.47 -13.13 15.26
CA LYS A 140 8.59 -11.71 15.60
C LYS A 140 10.02 -11.20 15.56
N ASP A 141 11.03 -12.07 15.70
CA ASP A 141 12.44 -11.67 15.61
C ASP A 141 12.79 -11.26 14.18
N LEU A 142 12.19 -11.90 13.17
CA LEU A 142 12.32 -11.49 11.78
C LEU A 142 11.79 -10.07 11.55
N ILE A 143 10.70 -9.65 12.20
CA ILE A 143 10.18 -8.28 12.08
C ILE A 143 11.26 -7.27 12.51
N TRP A 144 11.91 -7.51 13.65
CA TRP A 144 12.97 -6.63 14.14
C TRP A 144 14.20 -6.64 13.22
N LYS A 145 14.58 -7.81 12.68
CA LYS A 145 15.67 -7.90 11.67
C LYS A 145 15.36 -7.08 10.41
N LEU A 146 14.12 -7.13 9.93
CA LEU A 146 13.69 -6.33 8.78
C LEU A 146 13.72 -4.83 9.12
N ARG A 147 13.26 -4.45 10.32
CA ARG A 147 13.31 -3.07 10.80
C ARG A 147 14.76 -2.54 10.89
N ASP A 148 15.68 -3.33 11.44
CA ASP A 148 17.11 -3.00 11.53
C ASP A 148 17.77 -2.83 10.16
N ARG A 149 17.19 -3.44 9.12
CA ARG A 149 17.59 -3.29 7.72
C ARG A 149 16.90 -2.12 7.02
N ASN A 150 16.24 -1.22 7.74
CA ASN A 150 15.46 -0.09 7.20
C ASN A 150 14.34 -0.51 6.24
N VAL A 151 13.72 -1.68 6.49
CA VAL A 151 12.44 -2.01 5.86
C VAL A 151 11.34 -1.28 6.62
N LEU A 152 10.48 -0.59 5.87
CA LEU A 152 9.33 0.14 6.39
C LEU A 152 8.10 -0.75 6.33
N PHE A 153 7.17 -0.55 7.25
CA PHE A 153 5.98 -1.38 7.38
C PHE A 153 4.70 -0.58 7.16
N GLN A 154 3.88 -1.08 6.23
CA GLN A 154 2.53 -0.62 6.02
C GLN A 154 1.54 -1.60 6.68
N VAL A 155 0.55 -1.07 7.39
CA VAL A 155 -0.55 -1.84 8.00
C VAL A 155 -1.88 -1.37 7.42
N ASN A 156 -2.81 -2.29 7.15
CA ASN A 156 -4.11 -1.89 6.64
C ASN A 156 -4.95 -1.20 7.72
N VAL A 157 -5.63 -0.13 7.34
CA VAL A 157 -6.46 0.68 8.24
C VAL A 157 -7.57 -0.16 8.88
N LYS A 158 -8.24 -1.01 8.09
CA LYS A 158 -9.37 -1.83 8.55
C LYS A 158 -9.02 -2.79 9.70
N PRO A 159 -8.00 -3.67 9.60
CA PRO A 159 -7.62 -4.54 10.72
C PRO A 159 -7.13 -3.74 11.93
N LEU A 160 -6.41 -2.62 11.75
CA LEU A 160 -5.97 -1.80 12.87
C LEU A 160 -7.15 -1.20 13.65
N ALA A 161 -8.10 -0.59 12.91
CA ALA A 161 -9.29 0.04 13.47
C ALA A 161 -10.26 -0.95 14.13
N THR A 162 -10.41 -2.13 13.53
CA THR A 162 -11.23 -3.23 14.08
C THR A 162 -10.51 -4.01 15.18
N ARG A 163 -9.33 -3.53 15.61
CA ARG A 163 -8.56 -4.06 16.74
C ARG A 163 -8.10 -5.50 16.53
N ASN A 164 -7.78 -5.86 15.29
CA ASN A 164 -7.10 -7.12 14.97
C ASN A 164 -5.79 -7.21 15.78
N GLU A 165 -5.53 -8.38 16.35
CA GLU A 165 -4.40 -8.59 17.26
C GLU A 165 -3.03 -8.33 16.61
N ASN A 166 -2.86 -8.69 15.34
CA ASN A 166 -1.60 -8.52 14.63
C ASN A 166 -1.35 -7.06 14.31
N ALA A 167 -2.36 -6.36 13.77
CA ALA A 167 -2.27 -4.92 13.51
C ALA A 167 -2.01 -4.12 14.81
N LEU A 168 -2.72 -4.45 15.88
CA LEU A 168 -2.49 -3.83 17.20
C LEU A 168 -1.10 -4.14 17.77
N TRP A 169 -0.52 -5.31 17.47
CA TRP A 169 0.84 -5.62 17.89
C TRP A 169 1.85 -4.68 17.23
N TYR A 170 1.75 -4.43 15.91
CA TYR A 170 2.62 -3.46 15.24
C TYR A 170 2.42 -2.04 15.79
N TYR A 171 1.17 -1.64 16.03
CA TYR A 171 0.85 -0.34 16.61
C TYR A 171 1.46 -0.14 18.01
N LYS A 172 1.28 -1.11 18.92
CA LYS A 172 1.79 -1.04 20.30
C LYS A 172 3.31 -1.04 20.39
N ASN A 173 4.01 -1.56 19.38
CA ASN A 173 5.46 -1.59 19.31
C ASN A 173 6.06 -0.43 18.48
N ASP A 174 5.23 0.53 18.06
CA ASP A 174 5.62 1.67 17.21
C ASP A 174 6.34 1.27 15.92
N LEU A 175 5.85 0.19 15.29
CA LEU A 175 6.43 -0.38 14.07
C LEU A 175 5.70 0.01 12.79
N ILE A 176 4.65 0.84 12.85
CA ILE A 176 3.86 1.21 11.66
C ILE A 176 4.41 2.50 11.05
N ASP A 177 4.99 2.44 9.86
CA ASP A 177 5.46 3.65 9.16
C ASP A 177 4.36 4.27 8.30
N PHE A 178 3.50 3.42 7.73
CA PHE A 178 2.42 3.82 6.86
C PHE A 178 1.11 3.11 7.16
N LEU A 179 0.01 3.81 6.90
CA LEU A 179 -1.32 3.22 6.84
C LEU A 179 -1.79 3.24 5.38
N GLY A 180 -2.47 2.15 5.02
CA GLY A 180 -3.07 1.97 3.71
C GLY A 180 -4.47 1.42 3.86
N THR A 181 -5.44 1.83 3.04
CA THR A 181 -6.78 1.22 3.15
C THR A 181 -6.87 -0.12 2.42
N ASP A 182 -6.05 -0.33 1.38
CA ASP A 182 -6.01 -1.55 0.56
C ASP A 182 -7.41 -1.86 -0.03
N ILE A 183 -8.13 -0.80 -0.41
CA ILE A 183 -9.50 -0.89 -0.88
C ILE A 183 -9.56 -1.20 -2.37
N HIS A 184 -10.49 -2.08 -2.73
CA HIS A 184 -10.73 -2.50 -4.11
C HIS A 184 -12.10 -2.05 -4.64
N SER A 185 -13.05 -1.72 -3.76
CA SER A 185 -14.38 -1.26 -4.16
C SER A 185 -14.99 -0.28 -3.16
N ALA A 186 -16.00 0.49 -3.60
CA ALA A 186 -16.70 1.44 -2.74
C ALA A 186 -17.42 0.77 -1.55
N ASP A 187 -17.93 -0.46 -1.74
CA ASP A 187 -18.64 -1.22 -0.71
C ASP A 187 -17.73 -1.58 0.48
N GLU A 188 -16.43 -1.75 0.24
CA GLU A 188 -15.46 -1.97 1.31
C GLU A 188 -15.20 -0.73 2.16
N ILE A 189 -15.42 0.45 1.59
CA ILE A 189 -15.18 1.75 2.24
C ILE A 189 -16.34 2.12 3.17
N ASP A 190 -17.58 1.74 2.86
CA ASP A 190 -18.74 1.99 3.72
C ASP A 190 -18.65 1.25 5.07
N LEU A 191 -17.83 0.20 5.14
CA LEU A 191 -17.49 -0.50 6.39
C LEU A 191 -16.49 0.29 7.25
N LEU A 192 -15.91 1.37 6.74
CA LEU A 192 -14.90 2.20 7.40
C LEU A 192 -15.49 3.41 8.11
N LYS A 193 -16.64 3.29 8.81
CA LYS A 193 -17.11 4.27 9.81
C LYS A 193 -16.16 4.31 11.03
N ILE A 194 -14.91 4.59 10.77
CA ILE A 194 -13.78 4.41 11.66
C ILE A 194 -13.29 5.80 12.04
N ASP A 195 -13.23 6.03 13.33
CA ASP A 195 -12.54 7.18 13.88
C ASP A 195 -11.03 6.96 13.85
N LEU A 196 -10.35 7.58 12.88
CA LEU A 196 -8.90 7.45 12.70
C LEU A 196 -8.09 8.44 13.55
N ARG A 197 -8.74 9.24 14.41
CA ARG A 197 -8.05 10.25 15.24
C ARG A 197 -6.99 9.65 16.15
N GLU A 198 -7.19 8.42 16.63
CA GLU A 198 -6.20 7.71 17.45
C GLU A 198 -4.87 7.51 16.69
N PHE A 199 -4.92 7.28 15.38
CA PHE A 199 -3.76 6.97 14.54
C PHE A 199 -3.14 8.19 13.85
N ARG A 200 -3.60 9.40 14.19
CA ARG A 200 -3.17 10.66 13.57
C ARG A 200 -1.65 10.82 13.50
N LYS A 201 -0.94 10.43 14.55
CA LYS A 201 0.52 10.53 14.61
C LYS A 201 1.23 9.68 13.56
N ILE A 202 0.64 8.55 13.17
CA ILE A 202 1.21 7.70 12.12
C ILE A 202 1.11 8.44 10.78
N PHE A 203 -0.06 9.00 10.46
CA PHE A 203 -0.23 9.81 9.24
C PHE A 203 0.71 11.01 9.19
N GLU A 204 0.94 11.68 10.33
CA GLU A 204 1.90 12.80 10.42
C GLU A 204 3.34 12.32 10.15
N ARG A 205 3.75 11.18 10.71
CA ARG A 205 5.07 10.58 10.45
C ARG A 205 5.24 10.12 9.01
N SER A 206 4.20 9.59 8.37
CA SER A 206 4.25 9.16 6.97
C SER A 206 4.67 10.28 6.03
N TRP A 207 4.32 11.54 6.34
CA TRP A 207 4.75 12.72 5.58
C TRP A 207 6.23 13.07 5.73
N GLU A 208 6.93 12.53 6.74
CA GLU A 208 8.39 12.71 6.88
C GLU A 208 9.17 11.77 5.96
N LEU A 209 8.49 10.75 5.42
CA LEU A 209 9.08 9.70 4.57
C LEU A 209 8.83 9.93 3.07
N ILE A 210 7.84 10.76 2.71
CA ILE A 210 7.43 11.07 1.33
C ILE A 210 7.82 12.50 0.97
#